data_AF-A0A8B8EUM9-F1
#
_entry.id   AF-A0A8B8EUM9-F1
#
_cell.length_a   1.000
_cell.length_b   1.000
_cell.length_c   1.000
_cell.angle_alpha   90.00
_cell.angle_beta   90.00
_cell.angle_gamma   90.00
#
_symmetry.space_group_name_H-M   'P 1'
#
loop_
_entity.id
_entity.type
_entity.pdbx_description
1 polymer ?
#
loop_
_entity_poly.entity_id
_entity_poly.type
_entity_poly.pdbx_seq_one_letter_code
_entity_poly.pdbx_strand_id
1 'polypeptide(L)'
;MNLNKYKYVMLLVFVSILGAGSVSAATNLTATINGLFHKLQNMQTTKYNPAVPPLVWAKFPGVYESDVKMYFHGAPVDSTLRYAFGVFDNNMFATAWVTACLLEAYKYGKAPKPTTEMLDLSINFIMDHRNKNLNYTNSIMAFWPQIYNEKAKGYVSTPVNLLDLFNSTYLIDWDPVYQELDKLGLHHVTETIKRLLASRESYKHVFQIPPDFDDTSVNLGLGSLLKDFIVDFPTSSALWQSRNSNLSSIFTSMKHYAYKPTTNDSRVNTIDTRTYFYMRRFLEDVKAKNKSCP
;
A
#
# COMPACT_ATOMS: atom_id res chain seq x y z
N MET A 1 -18.28 40.22 16.86
CA MET A 1 -17.18 39.23 16.92
C MET A 1 -17.71 37.99 17.64
N ASN A 2 -17.88 36.87 16.93
CA ASN A 2 -18.67 35.73 17.42
C ASN A 2 -17.78 34.77 18.24
N LEU A 3 -17.82 34.88 19.57
CA LEU A 3 -17.01 34.11 20.53
C LEU A 3 -17.21 32.59 20.47
N ASN A 4 -18.26 32.09 19.80
CA ASN A 4 -18.50 30.65 19.65
C ASN A 4 -17.59 29.97 18.62
N LYS A 5 -16.94 30.70 17.70
CA LYS A 5 -16.00 30.11 16.71
C LYS A 5 -14.63 29.75 17.30
N TYR A 6 -14.22 30.35 18.42
CA TYR A 6 -12.92 30.11 19.05
C TYR A 6 -12.92 28.94 20.06
N LYS A 7 -14.09 28.44 20.46
CA LYS A 7 -14.21 27.31 21.40
C LYS A 7 -13.62 26.02 20.82
N TYR A 8 -13.78 25.77 19.53
CA TYR A 8 -13.28 24.56 18.87
C TYR A 8 -11.77 24.60 18.61
N VAL A 9 -11.22 25.78 18.33
CA VAL A 9 -9.77 25.97 18.11
C VAL A 9 -9.01 25.88 19.43
N MET A 10 -9.55 26.43 20.53
CA MET A 10 -8.94 26.23 21.85
C MET A 10 -9.05 24.79 22.35
N LEU A 11 -10.13 24.06 22.02
CA LEU A 11 -10.27 22.64 22.39
C LEU A 11 -9.19 21.76 21.71
N LEU A 12 -8.88 22.03 20.44
CA LEU A 12 -7.83 21.33 19.69
C LEU A 12 -6.41 21.59 20.23
N VAL A 13 -6.15 22.81 20.72
CA VAL A 13 -4.88 23.18 21.36
C VAL A 13 -4.77 22.61 22.79
N PHE A 14 -5.87 22.55 23.53
CA PHE A 14 -5.88 21.94 24.87
C PHE A 14 -5.69 20.41 24.82
N VAL A 15 -6.24 19.73 23.82
CA VAL A 15 -6.05 18.28 23.64
C VAL A 15 -4.61 17.95 23.22
N SER A 16 -3.94 18.84 22.48
CA SER A 16 -2.54 18.63 22.10
C SER A 16 -1.54 18.94 23.23
N ILE A 17 -1.90 19.77 24.22
CA ILE A 17 -1.07 20.08 25.40
C ILE A 17 -1.27 19.05 26.54
N LEU A 18 -2.46 18.47 26.69
CA LEU A 18 -2.73 17.41 27.69
C LEU A 18 -2.22 16.02 27.28
N GLY A 19 -1.80 15.83 26.02
CA GLY A 19 -1.17 14.60 25.53
C GLY A 19 0.27 14.39 26.00
N ALA A 20 0.90 15.37 26.64
CA ALA A 20 2.25 15.28 27.20
C ALA A 20 2.26 14.78 28.66
N GLY A 21 1.35 13.87 28.99
CA GLY A 21 1.39 13.13 30.26
C GLY A 21 2.63 12.23 30.28
N SER A 22 3.50 12.46 31.25
CA SER A 22 4.66 11.64 31.61
C SER A 22 4.35 10.15 31.51
N VAL A 23 4.87 9.49 30.48
CA VAL A 23 4.75 8.04 30.26
C VAL A 23 5.58 7.35 31.34
N SER A 24 4.87 6.81 32.34
CA SER A 24 5.42 5.89 33.33
C SER A 24 6.14 4.73 32.63
N ALA A 25 7.45 4.66 32.84
CA ALA A 25 8.35 3.64 32.34
C ALA A 25 8.15 2.32 33.10
N ALA A 26 7.10 1.58 32.72
CA ALA A 26 6.97 0.13 32.80
C ALA A 26 5.56 -0.25 32.29
N THR A 27 5.26 0.07 31.04
CA THR A 27 4.07 -0.50 30.40
C THR A 27 4.25 -2.01 30.39
N ASN A 28 3.30 -2.76 30.96
CA ASN A 28 3.31 -4.22 30.92
C ASN A 28 3.37 -4.64 29.45
N LEU A 29 4.53 -5.13 29.00
CA LEU A 29 4.80 -5.47 27.59
C LEU A 29 3.71 -6.38 27.01
N THR A 30 3.22 -7.33 27.80
CA THR A 30 2.11 -8.21 27.41
C THR A 30 0.82 -7.44 27.15
N ALA A 31 0.48 -6.47 28.01
CA ALA A 31 -0.68 -5.61 27.82
C ALA A 31 -0.53 -4.74 26.56
N THR A 32 0.66 -4.23 26.28
CA THR A 32 0.96 -3.47 25.06
C THR A 32 0.81 -4.35 23.81
N ILE A 33 1.39 -5.55 23.80
CA ILE A 33 1.29 -6.50 22.69
C ILE A 33 -0.17 -6.87 22.42
N ASN A 34 -0.93 -7.21 23.47
CA ASN A 34 -2.35 -7.54 23.35
C ASN A 34 -3.17 -6.35 22.85
N GLY A 35 -2.89 -5.15 23.34
CA GLY A 35 -3.53 -3.92 22.87
C GLY A 35 -3.27 -3.64 21.40
N LEU A 36 -2.02 -3.82 20.94
CA LEU A 36 -1.66 -3.67 19.53
C LEU A 36 -2.32 -4.74 18.66
N PHE A 37 -2.35 -6.00 19.12
CA PHE A 37 -3.02 -7.09 18.41
C PHE A 37 -4.52 -6.79 18.22
N HIS A 38 -5.22 -6.39 19.29
CA HIS A 38 -6.64 -6.02 19.19
C HIS A 38 -6.87 -4.80 18.29
N LYS A 39 -5.97 -3.82 18.32
CA LYS A 39 -6.06 -2.67 17.42
C LYS A 39 -5.93 -3.12 15.96
N LEU A 40 -4.96 -3.96 15.64
CA LEU A 40 -4.78 -4.51 14.29
C LEU A 40 -5.98 -5.34 13.84
N GLN A 41 -6.53 -6.17 14.73
CA GLN A 41 -7.74 -6.93 14.46
C GLN A 41 -8.91 -6.02 14.09
N ASN A 42 -9.11 -4.92 14.82
CA ASN A 42 -10.16 -3.94 14.55
C ASN A 42 -9.92 -3.12 13.27
N MET A 43 -8.66 -3.05 12.79
CA MET A 43 -8.30 -2.41 11.53
C MET A 43 -8.49 -3.34 10.32
N GLN A 44 -8.81 -4.62 10.52
CA GLN A 44 -9.18 -5.48 9.40
C GLN A 44 -10.62 -5.18 8.96
N THR A 45 -10.79 -4.88 7.68
CA THR A 45 -12.15 -4.75 7.12
C THR A 45 -12.78 -6.13 7.00
N THR A 46 -13.88 -6.40 7.70
CA THR A 46 -14.55 -7.71 7.67
C THR A 46 -15.67 -7.80 6.64
N LYS A 47 -16.18 -6.66 6.17
CA LYS A 47 -17.27 -6.57 5.19
C LYS A 47 -17.00 -5.48 4.18
N TYR A 48 -17.56 -5.64 2.99
CA TYR A 48 -17.45 -4.64 1.95
C TYR A 48 -18.16 -3.35 2.40
N ASN A 49 -17.43 -2.25 2.33
CA ASN A 49 -17.97 -0.91 2.54
C ASN A 49 -17.94 -0.17 1.20
N PRO A 50 -19.10 0.26 0.66
CA PRO A 50 -19.13 1.03 -0.58
C PRO A 50 -18.57 2.44 -0.39
N ALA A 51 -17.99 3.00 -1.45
CA ALA A 51 -17.48 4.38 -1.46
C ALA A 51 -18.62 5.41 -1.56
N VAL A 52 -18.42 6.54 -0.88
CA VAL A 52 -19.09 7.83 -1.11
C VAL A 52 -18.01 8.92 -1.17
N PRO A 53 -17.25 9.02 -2.28
CA PRO A 53 -16.13 9.94 -2.38
C PRO A 53 -16.57 11.42 -2.27
N PRO A 54 -15.76 12.31 -1.67
CA PRO A 54 -14.49 12.06 -0.97
C PRO A 54 -14.67 11.76 0.54
N LEU A 55 -15.91 11.51 0.99
CA LEU A 55 -16.26 11.40 2.42
C LEU A 55 -16.04 9.99 2.99
N VAL A 56 -16.36 8.97 2.19
CA VAL A 56 -16.25 7.57 2.55
C VAL A 56 -15.53 6.83 1.43
N TRP A 57 -14.47 6.13 1.77
CA TRP A 57 -13.71 5.32 0.81
C TRP A 57 -14.24 3.88 0.78
N ALA A 58 -14.15 3.24 -0.39
CA ALA A 58 -14.45 1.82 -0.49
C ALA A 58 -13.44 1.03 0.35
N LYS A 59 -13.90 0.02 1.09
CA LYS A 59 -13.04 -0.93 1.79
C LYS A 59 -13.45 -2.35 1.44
N PHE A 60 -12.51 -3.15 0.97
CA PHE A 60 -12.76 -4.55 0.61
C PHE A 60 -12.55 -5.50 1.81
N PRO A 61 -13.35 -6.58 1.95
CA PRO A 61 -13.13 -7.55 3.02
C PRO A 61 -11.70 -8.11 2.99
N GLY A 62 -11.09 -8.28 4.15
CA GLY A 62 -9.75 -8.85 4.34
C GLY A 62 -8.59 -7.86 4.34
N VAL A 63 -8.80 -6.65 3.82
CA VAL A 63 -7.77 -5.60 3.81
C VAL A 63 -7.55 -5.03 5.22
N TYR A 64 -6.30 -4.75 5.58
CA TYR A 64 -5.97 -3.95 6.76
C TYR A 64 -5.93 -2.46 6.39
N GLU A 65 -6.37 -1.59 7.30
CA GLU A 65 -6.37 -0.15 7.00
C GLU A 65 -4.97 0.37 6.66
N SER A 66 -4.86 0.96 5.47
CA SER A 66 -3.70 1.69 5.01
C SER A 66 -4.16 2.86 4.15
N ASP A 67 -3.43 3.98 4.18
CA ASP A 67 -3.78 5.19 3.44
C ASP A 67 -2.66 5.55 2.47
N VAL A 68 -3.02 5.91 1.25
CA VAL A 68 -2.15 6.72 0.39
C VAL A 68 -2.13 8.14 0.93
N LYS A 69 -0.93 8.60 1.30
CA LYS A 69 -0.67 9.97 1.75
C LYS A 69 0.12 10.71 0.69
N MET A 70 -0.34 11.90 0.33
CA MET A 70 0.45 12.79 -0.53
C MET A 70 1.67 13.28 0.23
N TYR A 71 2.82 13.32 -0.46
CA TYR A 71 4.09 13.70 0.14
C TYR A 71 4.21 15.22 0.30
N PHE A 72 3.34 15.81 1.14
CA PHE A 72 3.46 17.20 1.57
C PHE A 72 4.60 17.30 2.60
N HIS A 73 5.57 18.18 2.33
CA HIS A 73 6.69 18.50 3.20
C HIS A 73 6.93 20.01 3.17
N GLY A 74 7.48 20.58 4.25
CA GLY A 74 7.74 22.02 4.33
C GLY A 74 7.01 22.67 5.50
N ALA A 75 6.06 23.57 5.21
CA ALA A 75 5.41 24.37 6.24
C ALA A 75 4.60 23.49 7.22
N PRO A 76 4.37 23.93 8.47
CA PRO A 76 3.60 23.15 9.46
C PRO A 76 2.19 22.74 8.98
N VAL A 77 1.56 23.57 8.15
CA VAL A 77 0.27 23.29 7.54
C VAL A 77 0.33 22.17 6.49
N ASP A 78 1.41 22.08 5.71
CA ASP A 78 1.63 20.98 4.77
C ASP A 78 1.78 19.64 5.52
N SER A 79 2.53 19.66 6.63
CA SER A 79 2.63 18.50 7.54
C SER A 79 1.27 18.13 8.12
N THR A 80 0.47 19.12 8.54
CA THR A 80 -0.87 18.88 9.07
C THR A 80 -1.79 18.26 8.02
N LEU A 81 -1.74 18.76 6.78
CA LEU A 81 -2.50 18.23 5.65
C LEU A 81 -2.12 16.77 5.35
N ARG A 82 -0.84 16.41 5.45
CA ARG A 82 -0.39 15.02 5.30
C ARG A 82 -1.03 14.07 6.32
N TYR A 83 -1.19 14.52 7.57
CA TYR A 83 -1.83 13.70 8.61
C TYR A 83 -3.35 13.69 8.49
N ALA A 84 -3.96 14.82 8.15
CA ALA A 84 -5.40 14.99 8.06
C ALA A 84 -6.02 14.36 6.81
N PHE A 85 -5.30 14.36 5.68
CA PHE A 85 -5.80 13.84 4.41
C PHE A 85 -5.17 12.48 4.08
N GLY A 86 -6.01 11.50 3.76
CA GLY A 86 -5.59 10.18 3.30
C GLY A 86 -6.66 9.55 2.43
N VAL A 87 -6.23 8.80 1.44
CA VAL A 87 -7.12 7.99 0.61
C VAL A 87 -6.91 6.55 1.01
N PHE A 88 -7.96 5.89 1.49
CA PHE A 88 -7.87 4.49 1.90
C PHE A 88 -7.37 3.64 0.73
N ASP A 89 -6.37 2.82 0.99
CA ASP A 89 -5.69 2.04 -0.04
C ASP A 89 -6.06 0.56 0.05
N ASN A 90 -6.74 0.08 -0.98
CA ASN A 90 -7.07 -1.33 -1.13
C ASN A 90 -5.93 -2.03 -1.90
N ASN A 91 -4.77 -2.15 -1.26
CA ASN A 91 -3.61 -2.84 -1.84
C ASN A 91 -3.32 -4.17 -1.13
N MET A 92 -2.84 -5.17 -1.88
CA MET A 92 -2.49 -6.45 -1.29
C MET A 92 -1.18 -6.41 -0.50
N PHE A 93 -0.24 -5.53 -0.85
CA PHE A 93 1.09 -5.47 -0.23
C PHE A 93 1.03 -5.31 1.29
N ALA A 94 0.37 -4.24 1.74
CA ALA A 94 0.21 -3.94 3.16
C ALA A 94 -0.54 -5.05 3.88
N THR A 95 -1.57 -5.61 3.23
CA THR A 95 -2.34 -6.72 3.80
C THR A 95 -1.47 -7.96 3.99
N ALA A 96 -0.74 -8.39 2.96
CA ALA A 96 0.17 -9.53 3.03
C ALA A 96 1.28 -9.32 4.06
N TRP A 97 1.84 -8.11 4.13
CA TRP A 97 2.86 -7.75 5.10
C TRP A 97 2.34 -7.82 6.54
N VAL A 98 1.18 -7.21 6.82
CA VAL A 98 0.55 -7.26 8.15
C VAL A 98 0.22 -8.70 8.55
N THR A 99 -0.35 -9.50 7.63
CA THR A 99 -0.64 -10.92 7.89
C THR A 99 0.64 -11.71 8.21
N ALA A 100 1.73 -11.50 7.46
CA ALA A 100 3.01 -12.13 7.74
C ALA A 100 3.55 -11.73 9.12
N CYS A 101 3.54 -10.43 9.43
CA CYS A 101 3.96 -9.93 10.74
C CYS A 101 3.11 -10.48 11.90
N LEU A 102 1.81 -10.70 11.72
CA LEU A 102 0.95 -11.31 12.73
C LEU A 102 1.35 -12.77 13.02
N LEU A 103 1.67 -13.54 11.98
CA LEU A 103 2.18 -14.92 12.13
C LEU A 103 3.54 -14.94 12.83
N GLU A 104 4.47 -14.06 12.45
CA GLU A 104 5.77 -13.97 13.09
C GLU A 104 5.69 -13.47 14.53
N ALA A 105 4.81 -12.50 14.82
CA ALA A 105 4.57 -12.00 16.17
C ALA A 105 3.97 -13.10 17.06
N TYR A 106 3.12 -13.96 16.52
CA TYR A 106 2.66 -15.16 17.22
C TYR A 106 3.81 -16.15 17.47
N LYS A 107 4.64 -16.44 16.45
CA LYS A 107 5.77 -17.39 16.55
C LYS A 107 6.82 -16.96 17.58
N TYR A 108 7.26 -15.71 17.47
CA TYR A 108 8.49 -15.22 18.08
C TYR A 108 8.22 -14.11 19.13
N GLY A 109 7.11 -13.39 18.99
CA GLY A 109 6.80 -12.19 19.76
C GLY A 109 5.85 -12.39 20.94
N LYS A 110 5.38 -13.62 21.20
CA LYS A 110 4.36 -13.94 22.22
C LYS A 110 3.03 -13.19 22.01
N ALA A 111 2.76 -12.72 20.79
CA ALA A 111 1.47 -12.12 20.48
C ALA A 111 0.35 -13.18 20.52
N PRO A 112 -0.90 -12.77 20.75
CA PRO A 112 -2.04 -13.68 20.64
C PRO A 112 -2.07 -14.39 19.28
N LYS A 113 -2.58 -15.62 19.27
CA LYS A 113 -2.78 -16.41 18.04
C LYS A 113 -3.82 -15.69 17.16
N PRO A 114 -3.50 -15.34 15.88
CA PRO A 114 -4.49 -14.86 14.92
C PRO A 114 -5.62 -15.88 14.76
N THR A 115 -6.85 -15.43 14.51
CA THR A 115 -7.93 -16.37 14.20
C THR A 115 -7.82 -16.86 12.76
N THR A 116 -8.31 -18.06 12.48
CA THR A 116 -8.37 -18.59 11.10
C THR A 116 -9.17 -17.68 10.18
N GLU A 117 -10.26 -17.09 10.68
CA GLU A 117 -11.08 -16.13 9.92
C GLU A 117 -10.28 -14.89 9.49
N MET A 118 -9.46 -14.33 10.40
CA MET A 118 -8.61 -13.18 10.06
C MET A 118 -7.64 -13.54 8.93
N LEU A 119 -7.01 -14.71 8.99
CA LEU A 119 -6.08 -15.18 7.96
C LEU A 119 -6.79 -15.45 6.64
N ASP A 120 -7.93 -16.15 6.67
CA ASP A 120 -8.68 -16.53 5.48
C ASP A 120 -9.25 -15.30 4.75
N LEU A 121 -9.74 -14.30 5.48
CA LEU A 121 -10.18 -13.03 4.89
C LEU A 121 -9.03 -12.32 4.16
N SER A 122 -7.86 -12.19 4.81
CA SER A 122 -6.70 -11.57 4.18
C SER A 122 -6.19 -12.36 2.97
N ILE A 123 -6.12 -13.69 3.06
CA ILE A 123 -5.68 -14.53 1.94
C ILE A 123 -6.65 -14.37 0.76
N ASN A 124 -7.97 -14.42 0.99
CA ASN A 124 -8.93 -14.22 -0.09
C ASN A 124 -8.76 -12.85 -0.76
N PHE A 125 -8.61 -11.78 0.03
CA PHE A 125 -8.34 -10.44 -0.49
C PHE A 125 -7.07 -10.38 -1.35
N ILE A 126 -5.95 -10.92 -0.85
CA ILE A 126 -4.68 -10.94 -1.58
C ILE A 126 -4.87 -11.69 -2.90
N MET A 127 -5.59 -12.81 -2.92
CA MET A 127 -5.76 -13.65 -4.11
C MET A 127 -6.58 -13.00 -5.23
N ASP A 128 -7.41 -11.99 -4.92
CA ASP A 128 -8.11 -11.19 -5.93
C ASP A 128 -7.18 -10.26 -6.73
N HIS A 129 -5.91 -10.16 -6.32
CA HIS A 129 -4.88 -9.33 -6.95
C HIS A 129 -3.95 -10.12 -7.88
N ARG A 130 -4.23 -11.41 -8.14
CA ARG A 130 -3.46 -12.19 -9.12
C ARG A 130 -3.49 -11.53 -10.50
N ASN A 131 -2.36 -11.58 -11.21
CA ASN A 131 -2.23 -11.09 -12.57
C ASN A 131 -3.21 -11.81 -13.52
N LYS A 132 -4.13 -11.03 -14.10
CA LYS A 132 -5.19 -11.47 -15.01
C LYS A 132 -4.80 -11.38 -16.50
N ASN A 133 -3.63 -10.81 -16.82
CA ASN A 133 -3.15 -10.69 -18.20
C ASN A 133 -2.42 -11.94 -18.73
N LEU A 134 -2.32 -12.99 -17.93
CA LEU A 134 -1.75 -14.26 -18.35
C LEU A 134 -2.86 -15.25 -18.66
N ASN A 135 -2.76 -15.92 -19.80
CA ASN A 135 -3.72 -16.93 -20.27
C ASN A 135 -3.54 -18.31 -19.60
N TYR A 136 -2.77 -18.38 -18.51
CA TYR A 136 -2.52 -19.57 -17.73
C TYR A 136 -2.55 -19.25 -16.23
N THR A 137 -2.83 -20.27 -15.42
CA THR A 137 -2.79 -20.15 -13.95
C THR A 137 -1.41 -19.72 -13.50
N ASN A 138 -1.31 -18.63 -12.74
CA ASN A 138 -0.06 -18.07 -12.28
C ASN A 138 -0.14 -17.67 -10.80
N SER A 139 0.98 -17.28 -10.22
CA SER A 139 1.07 -16.82 -8.83
C SER A 139 1.75 -15.44 -8.74
N ILE A 140 1.64 -14.67 -9.83
CA ILE A 140 2.16 -13.31 -9.95
C ILE A 140 1.09 -12.35 -9.45
N MET A 141 1.48 -11.40 -8.62
CA MET A 141 0.56 -10.51 -7.92
C MET A 141 0.70 -9.07 -8.43
N ALA A 142 -0.42 -8.36 -8.52
CA ALA A 142 -0.47 -6.92 -8.76
C ALA A 142 -0.71 -6.16 -7.46
N PHE A 143 -0.20 -4.94 -7.35
CA PHE A 143 -0.37 -4.12 -6.15
C PHE A 143 -1.84 -3.82 -5.83
N TRP A 144 -2.59 -3.39 -6.85
CA TRP A 144 -4.02 -3.10 -6.80
C TRP A 144 -4.85 -4.12 -7.58
N PRO A 145 -6.16 -4.25 -7.30
CA PRO A 145 -7.04 -5.08 -8.08
C PRO A 145 -7.02 -4.68 -9.55
N GLN A 146 -7.03 -5.68 -10.44
CA GLN A 146 -7.06 -5.41 -11.87
C GLN A 146 -8.48 -5.47 -12.45
N ILE A 147 -8.83 -4.48 -13.26
CA ILE A 147 -10.09 -4.38 -14.01
C ILE A 147 -9.78 -4.38 -15.50
N TYR A 148 -10.61 -5.06 -16.29
CA TYR A 148 -10.45 -5.09 -17.74
C TYR A 148 -10.68 -3.70 -18.35
N ASN A 149 -9.75 -3.26 -19.18
CA ASN A 149 -9.80 -1.98 -19.87
C ASN A 149 -9.84 -2.22 -21.39
N GLU A 150 -10.97 -1.87 -22.01
CA GLU A 150 -11.20 -2.06 -23.45
C GLU A 150 -10.17 -1.32 -24.32
N LYS A 151 -9.76 -0.11 -23.92
CA LYS A 151 -8.78 0.69 -24.68
C LYS A 151 -7.39 0.06 -24.64
N ALA A 152 -7.01 -0.49 -23.50
CA ALA A 152 -5.74 -1.19 -23.33
C ALA A 152 -5.79 -2.65 -23.81
N LYS A 153 -6.99 -3.19 -24.12
CA LYS A 153 -7.24 -4.60 -24.48
C LYS A 153 -6.65 -5.57 -23.45
N GLY A 154 -6.77 -5.24 -22.17
CA GLY A 154 -6.17 -5.99 -21.08
C GLY A 154 -6.59 -5.50 -19.70
N TYR A 155 -6.23 -6.27 -18.68
CA TYR A 155 -6.46 -5.92 -17.30
C TYR A 155 -5.42 -4.91 -16.81
N VAL A 156 -5.89 -3.84 -16.14
CA VAL A 156 -5.02 -2.79 -15.60
C VAL A 156 -5.26 -2.66 -14.11
N SER A 157 -4.18 -2.38 -13.37
CA SER A 157 -4.25 -2.07 -11.94
C SER A 157 -5.14 -0.85 -11.71
N THR A 158 -6.08 -0.96 -10.76
CA THR A 158 -7.12 0.03 -10.53
C THR A 158 -7.17 0.41 -9.04
N PRO A 159 -6.50 1.49 -8.62
CA PRO A 159 -6.68 2.03 -7.27
C PRO A 159 -8.02 2.75 -7.18
N VAL A 160 -9.08 2.00 -6.89
CA VAL A 160 -10.48 2.46 -6.93
C VAL A 160 -10.65 3.81 -6.21
N ASN A 161 -10.21 3.92 -4.95
CA ASN A 161 -10.40 5.16 -4.17
C ASN A 161 -9.59 6.36 -4.69
N LEU A 162 -8.38 6.15 -5.23
CA LEU A 162 -7.58 7.24 -5.81
C LEU A 162 -8.21 7.72 -7.12
N LEU A 163 -8.65 6.79 -7.97
CA LEU A 163 -9.35 7.14 -9.21
C LEU A 163 -10.66 7.87 -8.91
N ASP A 164 -11.41 7.40 -7.92
CA ASP A 164 -12.65 8.01 -7.47
C ASP A 164 -12.42 9.41 -6.88
N LEU A 165 -11.36 9.61 -6.08
CA LEU A 165 -10.95 10.93 -5.63
C LEU A 165 -10.76 11.85 -6.85
N PHE A 166 -9.92 11.45 -7.80
CA PHE A 166 -9.64 12.27 -8.99
C PHE A 166 -10.88 12.51 -9.84
N ASN A 167 -11.79 11.54 -9.96
CA ASN A 167 -13.04 11.71 -10.69
C ASN A 167 -14.02 12.63 -9.95
N SER A 168 -14.07 12.61 -8.62
CA SER A 168 -14.90 13.52 -7.84
C SER A 168 -14.47 14.99 -7.98
N THR A 169 -13.19 15.25 -8.29
CA THR A 169 -12.70 16.62 -8.50
C THR A 169 -13.35 17.35 -9.68
N TYR A 170 -13.95 16.63 -10.64
CA TYR A 170 -14.71 17.23 -11.75
C TYR A 170 -16.07 17.79 -11.32
N LEU A 171 -16.57 17.37 -10.16
CA LEU A 171 -17.88 17.77 -9.64
C LEU A 171 -17.80 19.07 -8.81
N ILE A 172 -16.59 19.56 -8.57
CA ILE A 172 -16.31 20.71 -7.72
C ILE A 172 -15.93 21.89 -8.60
N ASP A 173 -16.62 23.01 -8.43
CA ASP A 173 -16.11 24.30 -8.88
C ASP A 173 -15.05 24.77 -7.87
N TRP A 174 -13.80 24.78 -8.32
CA TRP A 174 -12.65 25.04 -7.45
C TRP A 174 -12.36 26.54 -7.29
N ASP A 175 -12.88 27.41 -8.14
CA ASP A 175 -12.58 28.84 -8.08
C ASP A 175 -13.02 29.48 -6.75
N PRO A 176 -14.25 29.22 -6.23
CA PRO A 176 -14.64 29.68 -4.90
C PRO A 176 -13.77 29.08 -3.79
N VAL A 177 -13.35 27.81 -3.93
CA VAL A 177 -12.49 27.13 -2.95
C VAL A 177 -11.13 27.81 -2.85
N TYR A 178 -10.52 28.13 -4.00
CA TYR A 178 -9.25 28.87 -4.06
C TYR A 178 -9.36 30.24 -3.41
N GLN A 179 -10.43 30.99 -3.71
CA GLN A 179 -10.64 32.32 -3.14
C GLN A 179 -10.77 32.27 -1.61
N GLU A 180 -11.49 31.30 -1.06
CA GLU A 180 -11.63 31.16 0.39
C GLU A 180 -10.33 30.72 1.07
N LEU A 181 -9.58 29.79 0.47
CA LEU A 181 -8.27 29.39 0.99
C LEU A 181 -7.28 30.57 0.98
N ASP A 182 -7.25 31.34 -0.10
CA ASP A 182 -6.38 32.51 -0.23
C ASP A 182 -6.74 33.60 0.80
N LYS A 183 -8.03 33.85 1.05
CA LYS A 183 -8.49 34.77 2.13
C LYS A 183 -8.03 34.34 3.51
N LEU A 184 -7.87 33.04 3.75
CA LEU A 184 -7.35 32.48 5.01
C LEU A 184 -5.82 32.48 5.08
N GLY A 185 -5.13 33.01 4.07
CA GLY A 185 -3.67 33.02 3.98
C GLY A 185 -3.07 31.67 3.57
N LEU A 186 -3.88 30.76 3.03
CA LEU A 186 -3.48 29.40 2.64
C LEU A 186 -3.08 29.27 1.17
N HIS A 187 -2.45 30.31 0.62
CA HIS A 187 -2.13 30.39 -0.81
C HIS A 187 -1.27 29.23 -1.33
N HIS A 188 -0.32 28.74 -0.53
CA HIS A 188 0.51 27.58 -0.88
C HIS A 188 -0.32 26.28 -1.02
N VAL A 189 -1.41 26.14 -0.26
CA VAL A 189 -2.35 25.01 -0.38
C VAL A 189 -3.11 25.11 -1.70
N THR A 190 -3.61 26.31 -2.02
CA THR A 190 -4.25 26.61 -3.29
C THR A 190 -3.37 26.22 -4.48
N GLU A 191 -2.11 26.66 -4.51
CA GLU A 191 -1.17 26.31 -5.59
C GLU A 191 -0.84 24.81 -5.65
N THR A 192 -0.86 24.14 -4.51
CA THR A 192 -0.68 22.68 -4.46
C THR A 192 -1.89 21.95 -5.06
N ILE A 193 -3.11 22.35 -4.71
CA ILE A 193 -4.34 21.79 -5.29
C ILE A 193 -4.36 22.01 -6.81
N LYS A 194 -4.07 23.24 -7.28
CA LYS A 194 -4.00 23.56 -8.71
C LYS A 194 -3.02 22.64 -9.45
N ARG A 195 -1.81 22.43 -8.92
CA ARG A 195 -0.81 21.53 -9.52
C ARG A 195 -1.29 20.08 -9.58
N LEU A 196 -1.94 19.60 -8.51
CA LEU A 196 -2.50 18.24 -8.48
C LEU A 196 -3.60 18.05 -9.51
N LEU A 197 -4.51 19.03 -9.63
CA LEU A 197 -5.61 18.99 -10.60
C LEU A 197 -5.10 19.10 -12.04
N ALA A 198 -4.11 19.96 -12.29
CA ALA A 198 -3.45 20.06 -13.60
C ALA A 198 -2.77 18.75 -14.02
N SER A 199 -2.27 17.98 -13.05
CA SER A 199 -1.56 16.71 -13.28
C SER A 199 -2.46 15.47 -13.19
N ARG A 200 -3.78 15.64 -13.00
CA ARG A 200 -4.73 14.55 -12.73
C ARG A 200 -4.67 13.42 -13.75
N GLU A 201 -4.68 13.74 -15.05
CA GLU A 201 -4.65 12.70 -16.09
C GLU A 201 -3.32 11.95 -16.12
N SER A 202 -2.22 12.64 -15.80
CA SER A 202 -0.92 11.99 -15.64
C SER A 202 -0.92 11.03 -14.46
N TYR A 203 -1.49 11.41 -13.32
CA TYR A 203 -1.62 10.52 -12.16
C TYR A 203 -2.47 9.28 -12.47
N LYS A 204 -3.61 9.44 -13.13
CA LYS A 204 -4.46 8.31 -13.56
C LYS A 204 -3.70 7.33 -14.45
N HIS A 205 -2.82 7.83 -15.32
CA HIS A 205 -1.97 6.97 -16.15
C HIS A 205 -0.86 6.29 -15.33
N VAL A 206 -0.18 7.03 -14.44
CA VAL A 206 0.89 6.50 -13.58
C VAL A 206 0.40 5.38 -12.65
N PHE A 207 -0.87 5.42 -12.23
CA PHE A 207 -1.46 4.36 -11.42
C PHE A 207 -1.71 3.03 -12.15
N GLN A 208 -1.52 2.99 -13.46
CA GLN A 208 -1.57 1.76 -14.26
C GLN A 208 -0.25 0.99 -14.14
N ILE A 209 0.12 0.62 -12.91
CA ILE A 209 1.36 -0.10 -12.63
C ILE A 209 1.22 -1.59 -13.00
N PRO A 210 2.24 -2.19 -13.65
CA PRO A 210 2.24 -3.63 -13.91
C PRO A 210 2.44 -4.41 -12.60
N PRO A 211 2.12 -5.72 -12.59
CA PRO A 211 2.56 -6.63 -11.54
C PRO A 211 4.08 -6.57 -11.37
N ASP A 212 4.55 -6.60 -10.12
CA ASP A 212 5.98 -6.53 -9.81
C ASP A 212 6.44 -7.61 -8.81
N PHE A 213 7.73 -7.54 -8.46
CA PHE A 213 8.34 -8.49 -7.54
C PHE A 213 8.07 -8.18 -6.07
N ASP A 214 7.73 -6.94 -5.71
CA ASP A 214 7.53 -6.56 -4.30
C ASP A 214 6.26 -7.24 -3.78
N ASP A 215 5.17 -7.13 -4.53
CA ASP A 215 3.88 -7.79 -4.23
C ASP A 215 3.98 -9.32 -4.30
N THR A 216 4.60 -9.81 -5.37
CA THR A 216 4.71 -11.25 -5.60
C THR A 216 5.57 -11.92 -4.51
N SER A 217 6.65 -11.27 -4.09
CA SER A 217 7.56 -11.82 -3.08
C SER A 217 6.98 -11.78 -1.67
N VAL A 218 6.25 -10.72 -1.29
CA VAL A 218 5.58 -10.70 0.02
C VAL A 218 4.49 -11.78 0.11
N ASN A 219 3.74 -12.02 -0.97
CA ASN A 219 2.78 -13.13 -1.03
C ASN A 219 3.48 -14.50 -0.93
N LEU A 220 4.62 -14.68 -1.61
CA LEU A 220 5.40 -15.93 -1.51
C LEU A 220 5.96 -16.14 -0.10
N GLY A 221 6.44 -15.07 0.55
CA GLY A 221 6.90 -15.09 1.94
C GLY A 221 5.78 -15.48 2.91
N LEU A 222 4.58 -14.91 2.74
CA LEU A 222 3.40 -15.30 3.50
C LEU A 222 3.08 -16.80 3.33
N GLY A 223 3.12 -17.31 2.09
CA GLY A 223 2.92 -18.74 1.83
C GLY A 223 3.94 -19.64 2.52
N SER A 224 5.21 -19.22 2.55
CA SER A 224 6.26 -19.93 3.29
C SER A 224 5.99 -19.96 4.79
N LEU A 225 5.54 -18.85 5.37
CA LEU A 225 5.16 -18.80 6.79
C LEU A 225 3.94 -19.69 7.08
N LEU A 226 2.90 -19.64 6.24
CA LEU A 226 1.72 -20.50 6.41
C LEU A 226 2.06 -21.99 6.39
N LYS A 227 3.05 -22.39 5.59
CA LYS A 227 3.56 -23.76 5.56
C LYS A 227 4.19 -24.17 6.90
N ASP A 228 4.95 -23.29 7.54
CA ASP A 228 5.51 -23.53 8.89
C ASP A 228 4.41 -23.67 9.95
N PHE A 229 3.25 -23.04 9.72
CA PHE A 229 2.10 -23.05 10.61
C PHE A 229 0.96 -23.98 10.16
N ILE A 230 1.24 -24.98 9.33
CA ILE A 230 0.21 -25.85 8.76
C ILE A 230 -0.61 -26.60 9.83
N VAL A 231 -0.02 -26.90 10.99
CA VAL A 231 -0.71 -27.54 12.13
C VAL A 231 -1.69 -26.57 12.79
N ASP A 232 -1.30 -25.31 12.92
CA ASP A 232 -2.09 -24.28 13.59
C ASP A 232 -3.19 -23.69 12.71
N PHE A 233 -2.93 -23.58 11.41
CA PHE A 233 -3.79 -22.95 10.40
C PHE A 233 -3.89 -23.80 9.11
N PRO A 234 -4.36 -25.05 9.19
CA PRO A 234 -4.41 -25.96 8.03
C PRO A 234 -5.29 -25.42 6.90
N THR A 235 -6.44 -24.84 7.25
CA THR A 235 -7.39 -24.26 6.28
C THR A 235 -6.77 -23.08 5.53
N SER A 236 -6.16 -22.14 6.25
CA SER A 236 -5.52 -20.96 5.64
C SER A 236 -4.34 -21.34 4.75
N SER A 237 -3.52 -22.30 5.19
CA SER A 237 -2.42 -22.84 4.37
C SER A 237 -2.95 -23.50 3.09
N ALA A 238 -4.00 -24.32 3.19
CA ALA A 238 -4.62 -24.96 2.03
C ALA A 238 -5.26 -23.94 1.07
N LEU A 239 -5.91 -22.91 1.62
CA LEU A 239 -6.49 -21.82 0.86
C LEU A 239 -5.42 -21.09 0.05
N TRP A 240 -4.32 -20.67 0.68
CA TRP A 240 -3.21 -20.02 -0.01
C TRP A 240 -2.63 -20.91 -1.12
N GLN A 241 -2.39 -22.18 -0.82
CA GLN A 241 -1.82 -23.14 -1.78
C GLN A 241 -2.74 -23.37 -2.99
N SER A 242 -4.06 -23.48 -2.77
CA SER A 242 -5.03 -23.68 -3.85
C SER A 242 -5.06 -22.51 -4.85
N ARG A 243 -4.75 -21.30 -4.37
CA ARG A 243 -4.77 -20.07 -5.18
C ARG A 243 -3.40 -19.73 -5.77
N ASN A 244 -2.32 -20.29 -5.23
CA ASN A 244 -0.94 -20.18 -5.71
C ASN A 244 -0.43 -21.50 -6.31
N SER A 245 -1.24 -22.13 -7.16
CA SER A 245 -0.96 -23.47 -7.68
C SER A 245 0.14 -23.54 -8.75
N ASN A 246 0.65 -22.40 -9.24
CA ASN A 246 1.74 -22.35 -10.21
C ASN A 246 2.86 -21.40 -9.77
N LEU A 247 3.58 -21.77 -8.72
CA LEU A 247 4.75 -21.03 -8.24
C LEU A 247 5.89 -20.96 -9.28
N SER A 248 5.97 -21.90 -10.21
CA SER A 248 6.98 -21.87 -11.29
C SER A 248 6.86 -20.63 -12.19
N SER A 249 5.65 -20.06 -12.30
CA SER A 249 5.40 -18.81 -13.03
C SER A 249 6.16 -17.61 -12.46
N ILE A 250 6.36 -17.58 -11.13
CA ILE A 250 7.12 -16.52 -10.45
C ILE A 250 8.59 -16.61 -10.85
N PHE A 251 9.21 -17.78 -10.72
CA PHE A 251 10.63 -17.99 -11.05
C PHE A 251 10.91 -17.81 -12.55
N THR A 252 9.97 -18.21 -13.41
CA THR A 252 10.06 -17.98 -14.85
C THR A 252 10.07 -16.48 -15.16
N SER A 253 9.17 -15.72 -14.53
CA SER A 253 9.11 -14.26 -14.70
C SER A 253 10.34 -13.57 -14.13
N MET A 254 10.82 -14.01 -12.96
CA MET A 254 12.06 -13.52 -12.35
C MET A 254 13.26 -13.71 -13.28
N LYS A 255 13.42 -14.90 -13.87
CA LYS A 255 14.48 -15.16 -14.85
C LYS A 255 14.32 -14.33 -16.12
N HIS A 256 13.09 -14.11 -16.57
CA HIS A 256 12.80 -13.34 -17.78
C HIS A 256 13.21 -11.86 -17.61
N TYR A 257 12.80 -11.23 -16.50
CA TYR A 257 13.03 -9.81 -16.22
C TYR A 257 14.34 -9.52 -15.46
N ALA A 258 15.14 -10.54 -15.13
CA ALA A 258 16.42 -10.35 -14.46
C ALA A 258 17.36 -9.44 -15.27
N TYR A 259 18.02 -8.53 -14.55
CA TYR A 259 19.05 -7.67 -15.10
C TYR A 259 20.24 -8.47 -15.64
N LYS A 260 20.67 -8.14 -16.86
CA LYS A 260 21.76 -8.79 -17.59
C LYS A 260 22.78 -7.73 -18.01
N PRO A 261 23.79 -7.41 -17.20
CA PRO A 261 24.70 -6.29 -17.47
C PRO A 261 25.58 -6.47 -18.72
N THR A 262 25.81 -7.71 -19.15
CA THR A 262 26.78 -8.03 -20.22
C THR A 262 26.14 -8.23 -21.59
N THR A 263 24.81 -8.18 -21.70
CA THR A 263 24.13 -8.26 -23.01
C THR A 263 24.07 -6.90 -23.69
N ASN A 264 23.94 -6.88 -25.01
CA ASN A 264 23.72 -5.67 -25.79
C ASN A 264 22.24 -5.26 -25.86
N ASP A 265 21.32 -6.08 -25.33
CA ASP A 265 19.88 -5.76 -25.30
C ASP A 265 19.58 -4.72 -24.20
N SER A 266 19.25 -3.49 -24.62
CA SER A 266 18.92 -2.38 -23.73
C SER A 266 17.73 -2.64 -22.81
N ARG A 267 16.83 -3.56 -23.19
CA ARG A 267 15.63 -3.87 -22.40
C ARG A 267 15.92 -4.67 -21.15
N VAL A 268 17.09 -5.30 -21.07
CA VAL A 268 17.50 -6.15 -19.93
C VAL A 268 18.85 -5.73 -19.35
N ASN A 269 19.60 -4.85 -20.01
CA ASN A 269 20.85 -4.28 -19.50
C ASN A 269 20.71 -2.84 -18.95
N THR A 270 19.49 -2.34 -18.83
CA THR A 270 19.17 -1.05 -18.18
C THR A 270 18.71 -1.27 -16.74
N ILE A 271 19.23 -0.47 -15.81
CA ILE A 271 18.81 -0.41 -14.41
C ILE A 271 18.59 1.04 -13.99
N ASP A 272 17.77 1.27 -12.99
CA ASP A 272 17.59 2.61 -12.42
C ASP A 272 18.84 3.08 -11.66
N THR A 273 18.96 4.38 -11.48
CA THR A 273 20.12 5.01 -10.87
C THR A 273 20.36 4.58 -9.43
N ARG A 274 19.30 4.26 -8.66
CA ARG A 274 19.45 3.81 -7.26
C ARG A 274 20.04 2.41 -7.22
N THR A 275 19.51 1.50 -8.05
CA THR A 275 20.05 0.14 -8.19
C THR A 275 21.48 0.16 -8.71
N TYR A 276 21.79 1.01 -9.71
CA TYR A 276 23.16 1.19 -10.19
C TYR A 276 24.10 1.64 -9.06
N PHE A 277 23.72 2.64 -8.27
CA PHE A 277 24.58 3.15 -7.21
C PHE A 277 24.94 2.06 -6.18
N TYR A 278 23.97 1.20 -5.85
CA TYR A 278 24.17 0.04 -4.97
C TYR A 278 25.06 -1.03 -5.63
N MET A 279 24.84 -1.34 -6.91
CA MET A 279 25.54 -2.41 -7.63
C MET A 279 26.86 -1.98 -8.30
N ARG A 280 27.21 -0.68 -8.31
CA ARG A 280 28.28 -0.15 -9.18
C ARG A 280 29.60 -0.90 -9.11
N ARG A 281 30.03 -1.26 -7.89
CA ARG A 281 31.30 -1.98 -7.68
C ARG A 281 31.27 -3.36 -8.32
N PHE A 282 30.15 -4.07 -8.17
CA PHE A 282 29.95 -5.36 -8.82
C PHE A 282 29.98 -5.22 -10.35
N LEU A 283 29.35 -4.17 -10.90
CA LEU A 283 29.32 -3.93 -12.35
C LEU A 283 30.69 -3.55 -12.92
N GLU A 284 31.45 -2.71 -12.19
CA GLU A 284 32.84 -2.38 -12.51
C GLU A 284 33.72 -3.63 -12.53
N ASP A 285 33.55 -4.51 -11.54
CA ASP A 285 34.23 -5.81 -11.46
C ASP A 285 33.88 -6.73 -12.63
N VAL A 286 32.59 -6.86 -12.96
CA VAL A 286 32.11 -7.68 -14.08
C VAL A 286 32.70 -7.17 -15.40
N LYS A 287 32.72 -5.85 -15.59
CA LYS A 287 33.31 -5.21 -16.78
C LYS A 287 34.83 -5.41 -16.85
N ALA A 288 35.54 -5.26 -15.74
CA ALA A 288 36.99 -5.44 -15.69
C ALA A 288 37.41 -6.89 -15.95
N LYS A 289 36.58 -7.86 -15.56
CA LYS A 289 36.91 -9.29 -15.66
C LYS A 289 36.55 -9.92 -17.01
N ASN A 290 35.88 -9.20 -17.92
CA ASN A 290 35.41 -9.73 -19.22
C ASN A 290 34.64 -11.07 -19.10
N LYS A 291 34.07 -11.36 -17.92
CA LYS A 291 33.36 -12.61 -17.66
C LYS A 291 31.89 -12.39 -17.99
N SER A 292 31.39 -13.14 -18.97
CA SER A 292 29.96 -13.43 -19.06
C SER A 292 29.53 -14.03 -17.72
N CYS A 293 28.62 -13.36 -17.00
CA CYS A 293 27.95 -14.01 -15.87
C CYS A 293 27.15 -15.21 -16.42
N PRO A 294 27.23 -16.39 -15.77
CA PRO A 294 26.39 -17.54 -16.13
C PRO A 294 24.90 -17.23 -15.96
#